data_AF-A0A3R7B5D9-F1
#
_entry.id   AF-A0A3R7B5D9-F1
#
_cell.length_a   1.000
_cell.length_b   1.000
_cell.length_c   1.000
_cell.angle_alpha   90.00
_cell.angle_beta   90.00
_cell.angle_gamma   90.00
#
_symmetry.space_group_name_H-M   'P 1'
#
loop_
_entity.id
_entity.type
_entity.pdbx_description
1 polymer ?
#
loop_
_entity_poly.entity_id
_entity_poly.type
_entity_poly.pdbx_seq_one_letter_code
_entity_poly.pdbx_strand_id
1 'polypeptide(L)' 'MMAANLLSPLDYAGYTSKSLDHLGIVATVCKETGLADEIDRIVGVDPRQKVTCGEAVVAMILNALGFVDRPLY' A
#
# COMPACT_ATOMS: atom_id res chain seq x y z
N MET A 1 19.81 -7.40 51.91
CA MET A 1 20.74 -7.97 50.91
C MET A 1 19.99 -8.05 49.59
N MET A 2 20.42 -7.22 48.62
CA MET A 2 19.79 -7.02 47.32
C MET A 2 19.86 -8.28 46.44
N ALA A 3 18.75 -8.66 45.83
CA ALA A 3 18.76 -9.36 44.54
C ALA A 3 18.06 -8.43 43.55
N ALA A 4 18.87 -7.78 42.71
CA ALA A 4 18.43 -6.95 41.60
C ALA A 4 17.68 -7.85 40.60
N ASN A 5 16.38 -7.63 40.42
CA ASN A 5 15.69 -8.20 39.28
C ASN A 5 15.77 -7.20 38.12
N LEU A 6 16.49 -7.62 37.09
CA LEU A 6 16.76 -6.94 35.82
C LEU A 6 15.47 -6.81 34.99
N LEU A 7 14.59 -5.91 35.39
CA LEU A 7 13.60 -5.33 34.49
C LEU A 7 13.95 -3.85 34.32
N SER A 8 15.07 -3.60 33.64
CA SER A 8 15.22 -2.34 32.91
C SER A 8 14.02 -2.20 31.97
N PRO A 9 13.42 -1.01 31.83
CA PRO A 9 12.22 -0.79 31.05
C PRO A 9 12.51 -1.19 29.60
N LEU A 10 12.09 -2.38 29.21
CA LEU A 10 11.96 -2.69 27.79
C LEU A 10 10.93 -1.69 27.31
N ASP A 11 11.32 -0.84 26.37
CA ASP A 11 10.43 0.01 25.61
C ASP A 11 9.21 -0.83 25.19
N TYR A 12 8.12 -0.72 25.96
CA TYR A 12 6.78 -1.04 25.49
C TYR A 12 6.37 0.06 24.51
N ALA A 13 7.18 0.29 23.47
CA ALA A 13 6.70 0.90 22.25
C ALA A 13 5.71 -0.10 21.68
N GLY A 14 4.45 0.03 22.09
CA GLY A 14 3.38 -0.92 21.82
C GLY A 14 3.30 -1.21 20.33
N TYR A 15 3.63 -2.43 19.94
CA TYR A 15 3.45 -2.88 18.58
C TYR A 15 1.96 -2.79 18.22
N THR A 16 1.67 -2.13 17.10
CA THR A 16 0.32 -2.04 16.54
C THR A 16 0.28 -2.82 15.24
N SER A 17 -0.75 -3.64 15.06
CA SER A 17 -1.04 -4.31 13.79
C SER A 17 -2.24 -3.65 13.13
N LYS A 18 -2.31 -3.74 11.80
CA LYS A 18 -3.45 -3.28 11.00
C LYS A 18 -3.79 -4.36 9.98
N SER A 19 -5.09 -4.61 9.78
CA SER A 19 -5.53 -5.40 8.63
C SER A 19 -5.37 -4.57 7.36
N LEU A 20 -4.84 -5.18 6.31
CA LEU A 20 -4.75 -4.58 4.99
C LEU A 20 -5.92 -4.99 4.09
N ASP A 21 -6.63 -6.07 4.45
CA ASP A 21 -7.68 -6.69 3.64
C ASP A 21 -7.22 -6.98 2.18
N HIS A 22 -8.13 -7.47 1.34
CA HIS A 22 -7.76 -7.89 -0.03
C HIS A 22 -7.22 -6.72 -0.88
N LEU A 23 -7.85 -5.55 -0.76
CA LEU A 23 -7.42 -4.36 -1.52
C LEU A 23 -6.03 -3.87 -1.09
N GLY A 24 -5.71 -3.87 0.21
CA GLY A 24 -4.40 -3.43 0.68
C GLY A 24 -3.29 -4.38 0.26
N ILE A 25 -3.56 -5.67 0.14
CA ILE A 25 -2.60 -6.63 -0.42
C ILE A 25 -2.36 -6.34 -1.91
N VAL A 26 -3.42 -6.21 -2.71
CA VAL A 26 -3.28 -5.94 -4.16
C VAL A 26 -2.62 -4.58 -4.42
N ALA A 27 -2.99 -3.54 -3.67
CA ALA A 27 -2.39 -2.23 -3.77
C ALA A 27 -0.89 -2.26 -3.42
N THR A 28 -0.51 -3.01 -2.38
CA THR A 28 0.89 -3.22 -2.00
C THR A 28 1.66 -3.92 -3.11
N VAL A 29 1.10 -4.98 -3.72
CA VAL A 29 1.74 -5.68 -4.84
C VAL A 29 1.94 -4.76 -6.04
N CYS A 30 0.92 -3.98 -6.42
CA CYS A 30 1.05 -3.00 -7.52
C CYS A 30 2.15 -1.96 -7.24
N LYS A 31 2.29 -1.55 -5.98
CA LYS A 31 3.32 -0.60 -5.54
C LYS A 31 4.72 -1.23 -5.54
N GLU A 32 4.89 -2.41 -4.96
CA GLU A 32 6.18 -3.09 -4.84
C GLU A 32 6.75 -3.51 -6.20
N THR A 33 5.88 -3.81 -7.15
CA THR A 33 6.28 -4.12 -8.53
C THR A 33 6.60 -2.88 -9.36
N GLY A 34 6.31 -1.67 -8.87
CA GLY A 34 6.46 -0.44 -9.65
C GLY A 34 5.57 -0.41 -10.90
N LEU A 35 4.40 -1.06 -10.85
CA LEU A 35 3.55 -1.28 -12.03
C LEU A 35 3.15 0.02 -12.73
N ALA A 36 2.75 1.03 -11.97
CA ALA A 36 2.39 2.33 -12.53
C ALA A 36 3.59 3.00 -13.22
N ASP A 37 4.76 2.99 -12.57
CA ASP A 37 5.99 3.58 -13.10
C ASP A 37 6.44 2.89 -14.39
N GLU A 38 6.30 1.57 -14.48
CA GLU A 38 6.62 0.78 -15.66
C GLU A 38 5.72 1.15 -16.84
N ILE A 39 4.41 1.27 -16.59
CA ILE A 39 3.44 1.68 -17.61
C ILE A 39 3.73 3.10 -18.08
N ASP A 40 3.94 4.03 -17.16
CA ASP A 40 4.25 5.42 -17.47
C ASP A 40 5.57 5.57 -18.22
N ARG A 41 6.56 4.71 -17.94
CA ARG A 41 7.82 4.67 -18.70
C ARG A 41 7.61 4.23 -20.14
N ILE A 42 6.71 3.29 -20.39
CA ILE A 42 6.43 2.75 -21.73
C ILE A 42 5.54 3.70 -22.55
N VAL A 43 4.47 4.19 -21.94
CA VAL A 43 3.44 4.99 -22.61
C VAL A 43 3.81 6.48 -22.65
N GLY A 44 4.65 6.93 -21.72
CA GLY A 44 4.94 8.34 -21.48
C GLY A 44 3.85 9.02 -20.66
N VAL A 45 4.22 10.15 -20.06
CA VAL A 45 3.31 10.99 -19.24
C VAL A 45 3.15 12.35 -19.92
N ASP A 46 1.90 12.77 -20.13
CA ASP A 46 1.58 14.11 -20.63
C ASP A 46 1.33 15.06 -19.44
N PRO A 47 1.99 16.23 -19.37
CA PRO A 47 1.83 17.17 -18.25
C PRO A 47 0.40 17.66 -17.98
N ARG A 48 -0.52 17.50 -18.94
CA ARG A 48 -1.94 17.86 -18.81
C ARG A 48 -2.76 16.76 -18.14
N GLN A 49 -2.22 15.56 -17.99
CA GLN A 49 -2.87 14.45 -17.29
C GLN A 49 -3.01 14.80 -15.81
N LYS A 50 -4.23 14.61 -15.28
CA LYS A 50 -4.50 14.73 -13.84
C LYS A 50 -4.16 13.46 -13.07
N VAL A 51 -4.15 12.34 -13.79
CA VAL A 51 -3.83 10.98 -13.33
C VAL A 51 -3.07 10.34 -14.48
N THR A 52 -1.94 9.71 -14.21
CA THR A 52 -1.12 9.08 -15.26
C THR A 52 -1.79 7.82 -15.80
N CYS A 53 -1.26 7.27 -16.89
CA CYS A 53 -1.79 6.02 -17.44
C CYS A 53 -1.56 4.86 -16.46
N GLY A 54 -0.38 4.78 -15.85
CA GLY A 54 -0.04 3.79 -14.83
C GLY A 54 -0.95 3.86 -13.61
N GLU A 55 -1.18 5.07 -13.08
CA GLU A 55 -2.11 5.28 -11.95
C GLU A 55 -3.54 4.87 -12.30
N ALA A 56 -4.01 5.22 -13.50
CA ALA A 56 -5.34 4.83 -13.98
C ALA A 56 -5.48 3.30 -14.09
N VAL A 57 -4.43 2.60 -14.55
CA VAL A 57 -4.43 1.13 -14.60
C VAL A 57 -4.46 0.51 -13.21
N VAL A 58 -3.67 1.00 -12.26
CA VAL A 58 -3.74 0.52 -10.87
C VAL A 58 -5.14 0.75 -10.28
N ALA A 59 -5.75 1.91 -10.53
CA ALA A 59 -7.11 2.19 -10.11
C ALA A 59 -8.11 1.21 -10.76
N MET A 60 -7.98 0.92 -12.05
CA MET A 60 -8.83 -0.08 -12.72
C MET A 60 -8.68 -1.46 -12.08
N ILE A 61 -7.46 -1.91 -11.76
CA ILE A 61 -7.22 -3.20 -11.10
C ILE A 61 -7.94 -3.25 -9.74
N LEU A 62 -7.75 -2.23 -8.90
CA LEU A 62 -8.37 -2.18 -7.57
C LEU A 62 -9.90 -2.15 -7.65
N ASN A 63 -10.47 -1.52 -8.67
CA ASN A 63 -11.91 -1.44 -8.88
C ASN A 63 -12.50 -2.71 -9.52
N ALA A 64 -11.77 -3.37 -10.43
CA ALA A 64 -12.31 -4.45 -11.26
C ALA A 64 -12.29 -5.84 -10.60
N LEU A 65 -11.57 -6.02 -9.50
CA LEU A 65 -11.44 -7.32 -8.82
C LEU A 65 -12.66 -7.70 -7.96
N GLY A 66 -13.63 -6.81 -7.78
CA GLY A 66 -14.89 -7.11 -7.09
C GLY A 66 -14.76 -7.34 -5.57
N PHE A 67 -13.68 -6.86 -4.94
CA PHE A 67 -13.52 -6.91 -3.49
C PHE A 67 -14.37 -5.87 -2.73
N VAL A 68 -15.02 -4.95 -3.46
CA VAL A 68 -15.88 -3.89 -2.92
C VAL A 68 -17.16 -3.78 -3.72
N ASP A 69 -18.28 -3.55 -3.04
CA ASP A 69 -19.63 -3.46 -3.64
C ASP A 69 -19.87 -2.16 -4.44
N ARG A 70 -18.93 -1.21 -4.38
CA ARG A 70 -18.97 0.05 -5.12
C ARG A 70 -17.59 0.42 -5.65
N PRO A 71 -17.50 1.15 -6.77
CA PRO A 71 -16.23 1.71 -7.21
C PRO A 71 -15.64 2.67 -6.17
N LEU A 72 -14.31 2.76 -6.17
CA LEU A 72 -13.48 3.57 -5.27
C LEU A 72 -13.38 5.04 -5.71
N TYR A 73 -13.97 5.42 -6.84
CA TYR A 73 -13.93 6.76 -7.45
C TYR A 73 -15.22 7.55 -7.23
#